data_AF-A0A6A4ZRS9-F1
#
_entry.id   AF-A0A6A4ZRS9-F1
#
_cell.length_a   1.000
_cell.length_b   1.000
_cell.length_c   1.000
_cell.angle_alpha   90.00
_cell.angle_beta   90.00
_cell.angle_gamma   90.00
#
_symmetry.space_group_name_H-M   'P 1'
#
loop_
_entity.id
_entity.type
_entity.pdbx_description
1 polymer ?
#
loop_
_entity_poly.entity_id
_entity_poly.type
_entity_poly.pdbx_seq_one_letter_code
_entity_poly.pdbx_strand_id
1 'polypeptide(L)'
;MDRLVKAILVAAQGLTTATTAHVPPRGFRPVDLSDDLRATFFSAISTDTKYGNAGDPFVCVTKIDHVYQQIIKEAYKFLVQGCAVEAAADSYDGCDCGDRAIG
;
A
#
# COMPACT_ATOMS: atom_id res chain seq x y z
N MET A 1 -29.79 45.02 44.52
CA MET A 1 -30.73 43.88 44.60
C MET A 1 -31.58 43.94 43.35
N ASP A 2 -31.18 43.26 42.28
CA ASP A 2 -31.99 43.13 41.07
C ASP A 2 -32.05 41.65 40.69
N ARG A 3 -33.19 41.04 41.04
CA ARG A 3 -33.59 39.70 40.61
C ARG A 3 -34.45 39.86 39.37
N LEU A 4 -34.13 39.10 38.31
CA LEU A 4 -34.99 38.57 37.23
C LEU A 4 -34.32 38.70 35.85
N VAL A 5 -33.27 37.90 35.62
CA VAL A 5 -32.95 37.46 34.24
C VAL A 5 -33.81 36.25 33.96
N LYS A 6 -34.92 36.51 33.27
CA LYS A 6 -35.87 35.57 32.72
C LYS A 6 -35.11 34.60 31.80
N ALA A 7 -35.06 33.33 32.19
CA ALA A 7 -34.70 32.26 31.26
C ALA A 7 -35.66 32.29 30.07
N ILE A 8 -35.18 31.94 28.86
CA ILE A 8 -35.85 31.01 27.94
C ILE A 8 -35.05 30.89 26.62
N LEU A 9 -34.73 29.62 26.33
CA LEU A 9 -34.37 28.98 25.05
C LEU A 9 -33.05 29.39 24.37
N VAL A 10 -31.99 28.75 24.84
CA VAL A 10 -30.80 28.44 24.03
C VAL A 10 -31.24 27.49 22.90
N ALA A 11 -31.34 28.01 21.68
CA ALA A 11 -31.31 27.17 20.49
C ALA A 11 -29.87 26.74 20.23
N ALA A 12 -29.35 25.83 21.05
CA ALA A 12 -28.16 25.08 20.71
C ALA A 12 -28.58 24.15 19.58
N GLN A 13 -28.34 24.57 18.35
CA GLN A 13 -28.38 23.70 17.20
C GLN A 13 -27.30 22.64 17.47
N GLY A 14 -27.72 21.52 18.03
CA GLY A 14 -26.88 20.35 18.19
C GLY A 14 -26.46 19.94 16.79
N LEU A 15 -25.26 20.35 16.40
CA LEU A 15 -24.58 19.78 15.26
C LEU A 15 -24.26 18.34 15.68
N THR A 16 -25.18 17.43 15.42
CA THR A 16 -24.90 16.00 15.44
C THR A 16 -23.93 15.76 14.30
N THR A 17 -22.63 15.88 14.61
CA THR A 17 -21.59 15.28 13.79
C THR A 17 -21.90 13.80 13.78
N ALA A 18 -22.58 13.35 12.73
CA ALA A 18 -22.57 11.95 12.38
C ALA A 18 -21.09 11.60 12.17
N THR A 19 -20.47 11.00 13.17
CA THR A 19 -19.29 10.18 12.95
C THR A 19 -19.80 9.05 12.07
N THR A 20 -19.77 9.28 10.76
CA THR A 20 -19.71 8.19 9.81
C THR A 20 -18.40 7.50 10.17
N ALA A 21 -18.47 6.40 10.92
CA ALA A 21 -17.31 5.54 11.08
C ALA A 21 -16.78 5.31 9.67
N HIS A 22 -15.61 5.88 9.36
CA HIS A 22 -15.02 5.77 8.04
C HIS A 22 -14.67 4.30 7.88
N VAL A 23 -15.58 3.51 7.31
CA VAL A 23 -15.33 2.10 7.03
C VAL A 23 -14.22 2.11 5.99
N PRO A 24 -12.98 1.73 6.33
CA PRO A 24 -11.90 1.77 5.37
C PRO A 24 -12.34 0.91 4.18
N PRO A 25 -12.19 1.41 2.95
CA PRO A 25 -12.64 0.70 1.77
C PRO A 25 -12.05 -0.72 1.76
N ARG A 26 -12.88 -1.75 1.61
CA ARG A 26 -12.39 -3.13 1.55
C ARG A 26 -11.51 -3.31 0.31
N GLY A 27 -10.33 -3.91 0.48
CA GLY A 27 -9.43 -4.33 -0.61
C GLY A 27 -8.13 -3.51 -0.71
N PHE A 28 -7.46 -3.68 -1.85
CA PHE A 28 -6.19 -3.01 -2.17
C PHE A 28 -6.43 -1.56 -2.58
N ARG A 29 -5.65 -0.62 -2.02
CA ARG A 29 -5.70 0.80 -2.36
C ARG A 29 -4.30 1.31 -2.72
N PRO A 30 -4.19 2.21 -3.72
CA PRO A 30 -2.90 2.74 -4.10
C PRO A 30 -2.28 3.48 -2.92
N VAL A 31 -0.98 3.28 -2.72
CA VAL A 31 -0.16 3.99 -1.74
C VAL A 31 1.12 4.42 -2.42
N ASP A 32 1.74 5.47 -1.88
CA ASP A 32 3.05 5.92 -2.36
C ASP A 32 4.13 4.89 -2.02
N LEU A 33 5.06 4.69 -2.95
CA LEU A 33 6.24 3.88 -2.70
C LEU A 33 7.16 4.61 -1.72
N SER A 34 7.34 4.06 -0.52
CA SER A 34 8.37 4.51 0.43
C SER A 34 9.63 3.65 0.32
N ASP A 35 10.75 4.15 0.84
CA ASP A 35 12.01 3.40 0.90
C ASP A 35 11.86 2.10 1.72
N ASP A 36 11.08 2.11 2.80
CA ASP A 36 10.80 0.91 3.59
C ASP A 36 10.03 -0.16 2.80
N LEU A 37 9.02 0.26 2.02
CA LEU A 37 8.25 -0.65 1.17
C LEU A 37 9.12 -1.22 0.05
N ARG A 38 9.99 -0.38 -0.52
CA ARG A 38 10.96 -0.79 -1.53
C ARG A 38 11.95 -1.81 -0.95
N ALA A 39 12.56 -1.54 0.19
CA ALA A 39 13.48 -2.45 0.85
C ALA A 39 12.81 -3.78 1.23
N THR A 40 11.59 -3.72 1.75
CA THR A 40 10.79 -4.90 2.08
C THR A 40 10.49 -5.74 0.84
N PHE A 41 10.10 -5.09 -0.25
CA PHE A 41 9.84 -5.76 -1.53
C PHE A 41 11.08 -6.49 -2.05
N PHE A 42 12.23 -5.80 -2.14
CA PHE A 42 13.46 -6.42 -2.63
C PHE A 42 13.95 -7.56 -1.72
N SER A 43 13.86 -7.40 -0.39
CA SER A 43 14.17 -8.49 0.55
C SER A 43 13.26 -9.71 0.36
N ALA A 44 11.99 -9.51 -0.03
CA ALA A 44 11.06 -10.59 -0.26
C ALA A 44 11.35 -11.32 -1.57
N ILE A 45 11.50 -10.59 -2.69
CA ILE A 45 11.71 -11.20 -4.01
C ILE A 45 13.11 -11.81 -4.15
N SER A 46 14.08 -11.37 -3.34
CA SER A 46 15.44 -11.92 -3.33
C SER A 46 15.57 -13.25 -2.56
N THR A 47 14.45 -13.79 -2.04
CA THR A 47 14.44 -14.96 -1.17
C THR A 47 13.54 -16.06 -1.75
N ASP A 48 14.13 -17.17 -2.20
CA ASP A 48 13.39 -18.27 -2.86
C ASP A 48 12.20 -18.80 -2.03
N THR A 49 12.37 -18.93 -0.71
CA THR A 49 11.31 -19.44 0.20
C THR A 49 10.09 -18.54 0.33
N LYS A 50 10.12 -17.32 -0.23
CA LYS A 50 8.99 -16.39 -0.25
C LYS A 50 8.07 -16.58 -1.44
N TYR A 51 8.48 -17.35 -2.44
CA TYR A 51 7.65 -17.67 -3.60
C TYR A 51 6.64 -18.76 -3.24
N GLY A 52 5.38 -18.54 -3.62
CA GLY A 52 4.27 -19.41 -3.25
C GLY A 52 4.20 -20.68 -4.09
N ASN A 53 4.67 -20.63 -5.33
CA ASN A 53 4.63 -21.75 -6.27
C ASN A 53 5.99 -22.00 -6.91
N ALA A 54 6.30 -23.28 -7.13
CA ALA A 54 7.40 -23.67 -8.00
C ALA A 54 7.06 -23.26 -9.43
N GLY A 55 7.80 -22.29 -9.99
CA GLY A 55 7.60 -21.76 -11.34
C GLY A 55 7.16 -20.30 -11.40
N ASP A 56 6.90 -19.65 -10.26
CA ASP A 56 6.77 -18.20 -10.23
C ASP A 56 8.11 -17.58 -10.69
N PRO A 57 8.12 -16.64 -11.65
CA PRO A 57 9.36 -16.07 -12.17
C PRO A 57 10.03 -15.19 -11.13
N PHE A 58 11.34 -15.31 -11.01
CA PHE A 58 12.18 -14.32 -10.34
C PHE A 58 12.30 -13.11 -11.26
N VAL A 59 12.32 -11.90 -10.69
CA VAL A 59 12.31 -10.67 -11.47
C VAL A 59 13.40 -9.73 -11.01
N CYS A 60 14.25 -9.31 -11.94
CA CYS A 60 15.07 -8.15 -11.72
C CYS A 60 14.34 -6.90 -12.20
N VAL A 61 14.21 -5.91 -11.33
CA VAL A 61 13.25 -4.81 -11.50
C VAL A 61 13.92 -3.60 -12.10
N THR A 62 13.36 -3.12 -13.21
CA THR A 62 13.75 -1.85 -13.85
C THR A 62 12.97 -0.68 -13.27
N LYS A 63 11.70 -0.91 -12.92
CA LYS A 63 10.79 0.12 -12.40
C LYS A 63 9.69 -0.48 -11.53
N ILE A 64 9.30 0.21 -10.47
CA ILE A 64 8.06 -0.04 -9.74
C ILE A 64 7.03 1.01 -10.20
N ASP A 65 5.93 0.60 -10.81
CA ASP A 65 4.90 1.51 -11.31
C ASP A 65 3.89 1.91 -10.24
N HIS A 66 3.38 0.91 -9.51
CA HIS A 66 2.33 1.12 -8.51
C HIS A 66 2.50 0.21 -7.31
N VAL A 67 2.16 0.73 -6.13
CA VAL A 67 2.03 -0.04 -4.90
C VAL A 67 0.61 0.03 -4.41
N TYR A 68 0.07 -1.10 -3.98
CA TYR A 68 -1.24 -1.17 -3.36
C TYR A 68 -1.15 -1.83 -2.00
N GLN A 69 -1.82 -1.26 -1.02
CA GLN A 69 -1.93 -1.79 0.34
C GLN A 69 -3.34 -2.30 0.61
N GLN A 70 -3.45 -3.44 1.29
CA GLN A 70 -4.67 -3.93 1.90
C GLN A 70 -4.54 -3.87 3.42
N ILE A 71 -5.14 -2.84 4.04
CA ILE A 71 -5.01 -2.56 5.48
C ILE A 71 -5.48 -3.74 6.35
N ILE A 72 -6.57 -4.41 5.97
CA ILE A 72 -7.19 -5.47 6.78
C ILE A 72 -6.29 -6.71 6.93
N LYS A 73 -5.44 -6.98 5.92
CA LYS A 73 -4.55 -8.16 5.91
C LYS A 73 -3.08 -7.77 6.03
N GLU A 74 -2.81 -6.48 6.19
CA GLU A 74 -1.45 -5.92 6.15
C GLU A 74 -0.64 -6.44 4.94
N ALA A 75 -1.31 -6.56 3.79
CA ALA A 75 -0.73 -7.13 2.58
C ALA A 75 -0.42 -6.04 1.55
N TYR A 76 0.66 -6.22 0.80
CA TYR A 76 1.07 -5.30 -0.27
C TYR A 76 1.10 -6.00 -1.62
N LYS A 77 0.81 -5.24 -2.68
CA LYS A 77 0.95 -5.65 -4.08
C LYS A 77 1.77 -4.61 -4.80
N PHE A 78 2.79 -5.06 -5.51
CA PHE A 78 3.66 -4.23 -6.33
C PHE A 78 3.41 -4.57 -7.79
N LEU A 79 3.16 -3.55 -8.61
CA LEU A 79 3.23 -3.66 -10.06
C LEU A 79 4.62 -3.17 -10.46
N VAL A 80 5.39 -4.06 -11.07
CA VAL A 80 6.78 -3.83 -11.43
C VAL A 80 7.00 -4.15 -12.90
N GLN A 81 7.93 -3.45 -13.50
CA GLN A 81 8.52 -3.79 -14.78
C GLN A 81 9.90 -4.37 -14.51
N GLY A 82 10.24 -5.40 -15.27
CA GLY A 82 11.51 -6.10 -15.10
C GLY A 82 11.71 -7.17 -16.15
N CYS A 83 12.81 -7.89 -15.99
CA CYS A 83 13.10 -9.08 -16.75
C CYS A 83 13.18 -10.28 -15.81
N ALA A 84 12.80 -11.44 -16.34
CA ALA A 84 12.94 -12.69 -15.63
C ALA A 84 14.42 -13.04 -15.42
N VAL A 85 14.74 -13.57 -14.24
CA VAL A 85 16.08 -14.07 -13.88
C VAL A 85 15.99 -15.52 -13.39
N GLU A 86 17.14 -16.20 -13.33
CA GLU A 86 17.18 -17.64 -13.06
C GLU A 86 17.12 -17.98 -11.57
N ALA A 87 17.49 -17.06 -10.68
CA ALA A 87 17.49 -17.25 -9.23
C ALA A 87 16.90 -16.04 -8.49
N ALA A 88 16.26 -16.27 -7.34
CA ALA A 88 15.77 -15.17 -6.50
C ALA A 88 16.89 -14.21 -6.11
N ALA A 89 18.10 -14.72 -5.84
CA ALA A 89 19.27 -13.89 -5.49
C ALA A 89 19.62 -12.81 -6.54
N ASP A 90 19.19 -12.99 -7.79
CA ASP A 90 19.39 -12.05 -8.89
C ASP A 90 18.23 -11.04 -9.04
N SER A 91 17.26 -11.03 -8.12
CA SER A 91 16.13 -10.11 -8.10
C SER A 91 16.47 -8.81 -7.33
N TYR A 92 17.06 -7.84 -8.03
CA TYR A 92 17.50 -6.54 -7.46
C TYR A 92 16.97 -5.35 -8.27
N ASP A 93 17.29 -4.12 -7.86
CA ASP A 93 16.88 -2.88 -8.52
C ASP A 93 17.89 -2.38 -9.56
N GLY A 94 17.39 -1.68 -10.58
CA GLY A 94 18.26 -1.01 -11.56
C GLY A 94 18.85 -1.95 -12.61
N CYS A 95 18.17 -3.07 -12.89
CA CYS A 95 18.55 -3.93 -14.00
C CYS A 95 18.49 -3.20 -15.34
N ASP A 96 19.43 -3.54 -16.22
CA ASP A 96 19.31 -3.31 -17.65
C ASP A 96 18.84 -4.62 -18.29
N CYS A 97 17.59 -4.64 -18.73
CA CYS A 97 17.02 -5.82 -19.36
C CYS A 97 17.47 -5.97 -20.82
N GLY A 98 18.18 -5.01 -21.41
CA GLY A 98 18.59 -5.02 -22.82
C GLY A 98 17.40 -5.32 -23.74
N ASP A 99 17.58 -6.27 -24.67
CA ASP A 99 16.52 -6.76 -25.55
C ASP A 99 15.65 -7.88 -24.93
N ARG A 100 15.82 -8.21 -23.64
CA ARG A 100 14.99 -9.23 -22.98
C ARG A 100 13.57 -8.71 -22.87
N ALA A 101 12.60 -9.59 -23.10
CA ALA A 101 11.20 -9.24 -22.98
C ALA A 101 10.90 -8.70 -21.58
N ILE A 102 10.36 -7.47 -21.52
CA ILE A 102 9.79 -6.90 -20.30
C ILE A 102 8.47 -7.64 -20.05
N GLY A 103 8.37 -8.29 -18.90
CA GLY A 103 7.17 -9.03 -18.47
C GLY A 103 6.25 -8.15 -17.64
#